data_AF-A0A0A1XIM5-F1
#
_entry.id   AF-A0A0A1XIM5-F1
#
_cell.length_a   1.000
_cell.length_b   1.000
_cell.length_c   1.000
_cell.angle_alpha   90.00
_cell.angle_beta   90.00
_cell.angle_gamma   90.00
#
_symmetry.space_group_name_H-M   'P 1'
#
loop_
_entity.id
_entity.type
_entity.pdbx_description
1 polymer ?
#
loop_
_entity_poly.entity_id
_entity_poly.type
_entity_poly.pdbx_seq_one_letter_code
_entity_poly.pdbx_strand_id
1 'polypeptide(L)'
;MAFLKIFFVIVQLAIIAKISDCQEIDRCEILSTTEMKRICTGKYPAEIWVKYNDGIMKYGAPYAIFQFIDSNANHYFVTHFYSPLIDCVKVMAQTAADYDCTNKDGITKEIHVNTSTIICITENLHMIDELLVFCAGKPMKPSEFVVLQYNFYKMPTVVASNTDAVMFRMHPFFLAATISNS
;
A
#
# COMPACT_ATOMS: atom_id res chain seq x y z
N MET A 1 -24.53 -36.59 -34.44
CA MET A 1 -24.94 -35.74 -33.29
C MET A 1 -23.87 -35.62 -32.19
N ALA A 2 -23.09 -36.66 -31.87
CA ALA A 2 -22.05 -36.58 -30.82
C ALA A 2 -20.89 -35.62 -31.14
N PHE A 3 -20.43 -35.59 -32.40
CA PHE A 3 -19.34 -34.73 -32.86
C PHE A 3 -19.62 -33.22 -32.70
N LEU A 4 -20.87 -32.81 -32.92
CA LEU A 4 -21.29 -31.41 -32.79
C LEU A 4 -21.27 -30.94 -31.32
N LYS A 5 -21.57 -31.85 -30.38
CA LYS A 5 -21.52 -31.56 -28.94
C LYS A 5 -20.08 -31.42 -28.45
N ILE A 6 -19.16 -32.27 -28.92
CA ILE A 6 -17.73 -32.19 -28.59
C ILE A 6 -17.14 -30.88 -29.12
N PHE A 7 -17.50 -30.49 -30.35
CA PHE A 7 -17.06 -29.21 -30.91
C PHE A 7 -17.56 -28.01 -30.08
N PHE A 8 -18.83 -28.02 -29.65
CA PHE A 8 -19.36 -26.96 -28.79
C PHE A 8 -18.65 -26.87 -27.43
N VAL A 9 -18.29 -28.01 -26.84
CA VAL A 9 -17.53 -28.06 -25.57
C VAL A 9 -16.11 -27.53 -25.76
N ILE A 10 -15.43 -27.90 -26.84
CA ILE A 10 -14.07 -27.41 -27.15
C ILE A 10 -14.09 -25.89 -27.42
N VAL A 11 -15.09 -25.39 -28.15
CA VAL A 11 -15.26 -23.96 -28.41
C VAL A 11 -15.55 -23.19 -27.12
N GLN A 12 -16.42 -23.70 -26.24
CA GLN A 12 -16.68 -23.06 -24.95
C GLN A 12 -15.45 -23.05 -24.03
N LEU A 13 -14.68 -24.15 -23.98
CA LEU A 13 -13.43 -24.19 -23.21
C LEU A 13 -12.36 -23.23 -23.77
N ALA A 14 -12.28 -23.07 -25.09
CA ALA A 14 -11.36 -22.13 -25.72
C ALA A 14 -11.74 -20.65 -25.48
N ILE A 15 -13.03 -20.35 -25.31
CA ILE A 15 -13.50 -19.01 -24.93
C ILE A 15 -13.19 -18.71 -23.46
N ILE A 16 -13.36 -19.68 -22.55
CA ILE A 16 -13.04 -19.52 -21.12
C ILE A 16 -11.52 -19.36 -20.92
N ALA A 17 -10.69 -20.10 -21.67
CA ALA A 17 -9.23 -19.99 -21.59
C ALA A 17 -8.68 -18.64 -22.08
N LYS A 18 -9.43 -17.89 -22.91
CA LYS A 18 -9.05 -16.55 -23.36
C LYS A 18 -9.38 -15.43 -22.37
N ILE A 19 -10.13 -15.72 -21.30
CA ILE A 19 -10.55 -14.71 -20.31
C ILE A 19 -9.57 -14.63 -19.12
N SER A 20 -8.56 -15.49 -19.03
CA SER A 20 -7.59 -15.48 -17.92
C SER A 20 -6.32 -14.67 -18.19
N ASP A 21 -6.30 -13.80 -19.20
CA ASP A 21 -5.20 -12.85 -19.39
C ASP A 21 -5.49 -11.59 -18.56
N CYS A 22 -5.37 -11.73 -17.24
CA CYS A 22 -5.34 -10.59 -16.32
C CYS A 22 -4.01 -9.88 -16.55
N GLN A 23 -3.97 -8.93 -17.49
CA GLN A 23 -2.82 -8.07 -17.69
C GLN A 23 -2.48 -7.37 -16.37
N GLU A 24 -1.31 -7.69 -15.83
CA GLU A 24 -0.75 -7.09 -14.61
C GLU A 24 -0.41 -5.63 -14.91
N ILE A 25 -1.36 -4.73 -14.68
CA ILE A 25 -1.13 -3.29 -14.78
C ILE A 25 -0.35 -2.89 -13.52
N ASP A 26 0.91 -2.51 -13.69
CA ASP A 26 1.71 -1.92 -12.60
C ASP A 26 1.17 -0.53 -12.25
N ARG A 27 0.24 -0.49 -11.30
CA ARG A 27 -0.36 0.77 -10.81
C ARG A 27 0.63 1.66 -10.05
N CYS A 28 1.84 1.17 -9.79
CA CYS A 28 2.87 1.88 -9.06
C CYS A 28 3.91 2.56 -9.95
N GLU A 29 3.77 2.51 -11.28
CA GLU A 29 4.72 3.14 -12.23
C GLU A 29 4.97 4.62 -11.91
N ILE A 30 3.94 5.34 -11.45
CA ILE A 30 4.00 6.76 -11.03
C ILE A 30 4.98 7.02 -9.88
N LEU A 31 5.41 6.01 -9.13
CA LEU A 31 6.42 6.18 -8.10
C LEU A 31 7.81 6.41 -8.68
N SER A 32 8.10 5.87 -9.86
CA SER A 32 9.42 6.06 -10.47
C SER A 32 9.60 7.55 -10.81
N THR A 33 10.70 8.15 -10.33
CA THR A 33 11.09 9.54 -10.60
C THR A 33 10.18 10.63 -10.03
N THR A 34 9.43 10.36 -8.97
CA THR A 34 8.52 11.36 -8.37
C THR A 34 9.06 11.98 -7.09
N GLU A 35 9.06 13.33 -7.04
CA GLU A 35 9.33 14.09 -5.82
C GLU A 35 8.08 14.18 -4.96
N MET A 36 8.27 13.94 -3.67
CA MET A 36 7.23 13.96 -2.66
C MET A 36 7.67 14.79 -1.46
N LYS A 37 6.74 15.59 -0.93
CA LYS A 37 6.97 16.44 0.25
C LYS A 37 6.15 15.95 1.43
N ARG A 38 6.79 15.81 2.59
CA ARG A 38 6.10 15.38 3.81
C ARG A 38 5.06 16.42 4.22
N ILE A 39 3.83 15.99 4.39
CA ILE A 39 2.74 16.77 4.99
C ILE A 39 2.87 16.71 6.51
N CYS A 40 2.96 15.51 7.06
CA CYS A 40 2.91 15.27 8.49
C CYS A 40 3.49 13.90 8.87
N THR A 41 3.75 13.72 10.16
CA THR A 41 4.01 12.44 10.80
C THR A 41 3.00 12.23 11.92
N GLY A 42 2.67 10.98 12.21
CA GLY A 42 1.66 10.65 13.21
C GLY A 42 1.85 9.29 13.84
N LYS A 43 0.97 8.99 14.79
CA LYS A 43 0.78 7.66 15.38
C LYS A 43 -0.59 7.16 14.95
N TYR A 44 -0.67 5.91 14.51
CA TYR A 44 -1.90 5.34 13.96
C TYR A 44 -3.01 5.37 15.02
N PRO A 45 -4.12 6.09 14.78
CA PRO A 45 -5.12 6.37 15.81
C PRO A 45 -5.97 5.13 16.12
N ALA A 46 -6.41 5.01 17.37
CA ALA A 46 -7.22 3.88 17.83
C ALA A 46 -8.59 3.87 17.14
N GLU A 47 -9.13 5.06 16.89
CA GLU A 47 -10.43 5.28 16.27
C GLU A 47 -10.48 4.69 14.87
N ILE A 48 -9.44 4.93 14.05
CA ILE A 48 -9.34 4.36 12.69
C ILE A 48 -9.15 2.85 12.76
N TRP A 49 -8.28 2.38 13.66
CA TRP A 49 -8.03 0.94 13.84
C TRP A 49 -9.31 0.16 14.17
N VAL A 50 -10.10 0.65 15.14
CA VAL A 50 -11.39 0.03 15.51
C VAL A 50 -12.43 0.16 14.40
N LYS A 51 -12.58 1.35 13.82
CA LYS A 51 -13.62 1.64 12.82
C LYS A 51 -13.47 0.82 11.55
N TYR A 52 -12.23 0.69 11.06
CA TYR A 52 -11.94 -0.02 9.81
C TYR A 52 -11.49 -1.47 10.03
N ASN A 53 -11.37 -1.92 11.28
CA ASN A 53 -10.85 -3.24 11.64
C ASN A 53 -9.53 -3.55 10.91
N ASP A 54 -8.60 -2.58 10.93
CA ASP A 54 -7.35 -2.64 10.19
C ASP A 54 -6.42 -3.68 10.84
N GLY A 55 -6.38 -4.87 10.25
CA GLY A 55 -5.53 -5.97 10.71
C GLY A 55 -4.05 -5.85 10.33
N ILE A 56 -3.70 -4.90 9.45
CA ILE A 56 -2.32 -4.67 9.03
C ILE A 56 -1.66 -3.71 10.01
N MET A 57 -2.33 -2.61 10.31
CA MET A 57 -1.81 -1.57 11.20
C MET A 57 -1.99 -1.93 12.68
N LYS A 58 -1.04 -1.48 13.50
CA LYS A 58 -1.15 -1.53 14.96
C LYS A 58 -1.47 -0.14 15.48
N TYR A 59 -2.36 -0.05 16.46
CA TYR A 59 -2.56 1.17 17.23
C TYR A 59 -1.21 1.74 17.73
N GLY A 60 -1.02 3.04 17.56
CA GLY A 60 0.22 3.72 17.97
C GLY A 60 1.42 3.49 17.05
N ALA A 61 1.28 2.71 15.96
CA ALA A 61 2.34 2.56 14.98
C ALA A 61 2.68 3.90 14.33
N PRO A 62 3.97 4.25 14.17
CA PRO A 62 4.33 5.48 13.46
C PRO A 62 3.97 5.37 11.98
N TYR A 63 3.59 6.51 11.41
CA TYR A 63 3.43 6.68 9.97
C TYR A 63 3.81 8.11 9.56
N ALA A 64 4.07 8.30 8.27
CA ALA A 64 4.24 9.61 7.66
C ALA A 64 3.48 9.68 6.34
N ILE A 65 2.96 10.87 6.03
CA ILE A 65 2.22 11.14 4.81
C ILE A 65 3.00 12.17 3.99
N PHE A 66 3.19 11.85 2.71
CA PHE A 66 3.79 12.73 1.72
C PHE A 66 2.77 13.04 0.61
N GLN A 67 2.91 14.23 0.03
CA GLN A 67 2.17 14.64 -1.15
C GLN A 67 3.12 14.67 -2.35
N PHE A 68 2.64 14.19 -3.49
CA PHE A 68 3.35 14.25 -4.77
C PHE A 68 3.41 15.72 -5.21
N ILE A 69 4.61 16.21 -5.57
CA ILE A 69 4.79 17.63 -5.92
C ILE A 69 4.33 17.91 -7.35
N ASP A 70 4.59 16.99 -8.28
CA ASP A 70 4.36 17.19 -9.72
C ASP A 70 2.93 16.85 -10.16
N SER A 71 2.08 16.42 -9.23
CA SER A 71 0.68 16.07 -9.53
C SER A 71 -0.24 17.24 -9.26
N ASN A 72 -1.03 17.63 -10.28
CA ASN A 72 -2.19 18.51 -10.09
C ASN A 72 -3.35 17.81 -9.32
N ALA A 73 -3.22 16.50 -9.06
CA ALA A 73 -4.19 15.68 -8.35
C ALA A 73 -3.77 15.39 -6.90
N ASN A 74 -4.72 14.96 -6.08
CA ASN A 74 -4.52 14.67 -4.66
C ASN A 74 -3.89 13.27 -4.47
N HIS A 75 -2.62 13.16 -4.84
CA HIS A 75 -1.83 11.93 -4.75
C HIS A 75 -1.00 11.92 -3.47
N TYR A 76 -1.05 10.82 -2.74
CA TYR A 76 -0.39 10.68 -1.45
C TYR A 76 0.45 9.41 -1.35
N PHE A 77 1.57 9.51 -0.63
CA PHE A 77 2.38 8.37 -0.25
C PHE A 77 2.35 8.26 1.27
N VAL A 78 1.90 7.12 1.78
CA VAL A 78 1.81 6.83 3.21
C VAL A 78 2.80 5.74 3.53
N THR A 79 3.79 6.08 4.35
CA THR A 79 4.77 5.12 4.85
C THR A 79 4.45 4.77 6.30
N HIS A 80 4.50 3.48 6.61
CA HIS A 80 4.10 2.94 7.89
C HIS A 80 5.26 2.25 8.61
N PHE A 81 5.10 2.09 9.93
CA PHE A 81 6.01 1.37 10.82
C PHE A 81 7.41 1.98 10.86
N TYR A 82 8.44 1.15 10.89
CA TYR A 82 9.82 1.60 11.10
C TYR A 82 10.51 1.98 9.79
N SER A 83 9.74 2.49 8.82
CA SER A 83 10.30 2.95 7.57
C SER A 83 11.28 4.10 7.83
N PRO A 84 12.50 4.03 7.26
CA PRO A 84 13.46 5.13 7.38
C PRO A 84 12.96 6.42 6.70
N LEU A 85 11.93 6.32 5.85
CA LEU A 85 11.34 7.48 5.18
C LEU A 85 10.57 8.40 6.13
N ILE A 86 10.16 7.93 7.32
CA ILE A 86 9.37 8.74 8.26
C ILE A 86 10.07 10.05 8.66
N ASP A 87 11.40 10.04 8.75
CA ASP A 87 12.19 11.19 9.19
C ASP A 87 12.47 12.20 8.07
N CYS A 88 12.26 11.84 6.81
CA CYS A 88 12.48 12.68 5.64
C CYS A 88 11.46 13.82 5.54
N VAL A 89 11.91 15.04 5.20
CA VAL A 89 11.00 16.15 4.82
C VAL A 89 10.63 16.13 3.34
N LYS A 90 11.52 15.58 2.51
CA LYS A 90 11.30 15.35 1.09
C LYS A 90 11.86 13.98 0.72
N VAL A 91 11.21 13.35 -0.23
CA VAL A 91 11.59 12.04 -0.75
C VAL A 91 11.49 12.11 -2.27
N MET A 92 12.55 11.72 -2.98
CA MET A 92 12.51 11.47 -4.41
C MET A 92 12.65 9.97 -4.61
N ALA A 93 11.65 9.33 -5.21
CA ALA A 93 11.70 7.91 -5.49
C ALA A 93 12.51 7.67 -6.78
N GLN A 94 13.59 6.90 -6.67
CA GLN A 94 14.41 6.47 -7.81
C GLN A 94 13.87 5.14 -8.37
N THR A 95 13.51 4.23 -7.46
CA THR A 95 12.82 2.98 -7.76
C THR A 95 11.73 2.76 -6.70
N ALA A 96 11.02 1.64 -6.77
CA ALA A 96 10.09 1.25 -5.69
C ALA A 96 10.80 1.01 -4.35
N ALA A 97 12.09 0.69 -4.35
CA ALA A 97 12.87 0.38 -3.13
C ALA A 97 13.90 1.46 -2.78
N ASP A 98 14.33 2.28 -3.74
CA ASP A 98 15.40 3.26 -3.59
C ASP A 98 14.86 4.69 -3.60
N TYR A 99 15.25 5.45 -2.59
CA TYR A 99 14.74 6.79 -2.34
C TYR A 99 15.86 7.75 -1.95
N ASP A 100 15.87 8.95 -2.54
CA ASP A 100 16.63 10.06 -2.01
C ASP A 100 15.81 10.77 -0.93
N CYS A 101 16.28 10.68 0.30
CA CYS A 101 15.67 11.30 1.46
C CYS A 101 16.41 12.58 1.83
N THR A 102 15.72 13.71 1.78
CA THR A 102 16.21 14.96 2.38
C THR A 102 15.66 15.11 3.78
N ASN A 103 16.54 15.32 4.76
CA ASN A 103 16.17 15.56 6.15
C ASN A 103 15.85 17.05 6.42
N LYS A 104 15.47 17.37 7.67
CA LYS A 104 15.14 18.76 8.08
C LYS A 104 16.31 19.74 7.92
N ASP A 105 17.55 19.24 7.97
CA ASP A 105 18.77 20.05 7.83
C ASP A 105 19.16 20.27 6.36
N GLY A 106 18.36 19.77 5.41
CA GLY A 106 18.64 19.87 3.98
C GLY A 106 19.67 18.86 3.47
N ILE A 107 20.07 17.88 4.29
CA ILE A 107 21.01 16.83 3.89
C ILE A 107 20.23 15.74 3.16
N THR A 108 20.60 15.47 1.91
CA THR A 108 20.05 14.37 1.11
C THR A 108 20.94 13.13 1.23
N LYS A 109 20.30 11.98 1.45
CA LYS A 109 20.94 10.66 1.45
C LYS A 109 20.08 9.67 0.71
N GLU A 110 20.73 8.78 -0.02
CA GLU A 110 20.09 7.61 -0.60
C GLU A 110 19.73 6.62 0.50
N ILE A 111 18.51 6.10 0.45
CA ILE A 111 17.96 5.14 1.38
C ILE A 111 17.37 3.98 0.59
N HIS A 112 17.92 2.80 0.81
CA HIS A 112 17.35 1.56 0.33
C HIS A 112 16.38 0.98 1.36
N VAL A 113 15.10 0.83 0.97
CA VAL A 113 14.05 0.32 1.84
C VAL A 113 13.81 -1.16 1.57
N ASN A 114 14.62 -1.99 2.23
CA ASN A 114 14.46 -3.45 2.25
C ASN A 114 13.12 -3.88 2.87
N THR A 115 12.55 -4.98 2.37
CA THR A 115 11.40 -5.67 2.98
C THR A 115 10.18 -4.78 3.19
N SER A 116 9.82 -4.00 2.16
CA SER A 116 8.57 -3.24 2.16
C SER A 116 7.53 -3.81 1.22
N THR A 117 6.28 -3.81 1.66
CA THR A 117 5.12 -4.08 0.81
C THR A 117 4.58 -2.73 0.34
N ILE A 118 4.52 -2.55 -0.98
CA ILE A 118 3.96 -1.35 -1.61
C ILE A 118 2.63 -1.73 -2.26
N ILE A 119 1.59 -0.95 -1.97
CA ILE A 119 0.26 -1.11 -2.54
C ILE A 119 -0.15 0.24 -3.12
N CYS A 120 -0.44 0.28 -4.42
CA CYS A 120 -0.93 1.48 -5.09
C CYS A 120 -2.42 1.36 -5.37
N ILE A 121 -3.18 2.36 -4.92
CA ILE A 121 -4.63 2.36 -4.96
C ILE A 121 -5.06 3.63 -5.70
N THR A 122 -5.80 3.43 -6.78
CA THR A 122 -6.29 4.46 -7.72
C THR A 122 -7.70 4.94 -7.37
N GLU A 123 -8.23 4.47 -6.27
CA GLU A 123 -9.58 4.65 -5.81
C GLU A 123 -9.57 5.37 -4.46
N ASN A 124 -10.60 6.17 -4.20
CA ASN A 124 -10.70 6.89 -2.94
C ASN A 124 -10.83 5.92 -1.76
N LEU A 125 -9.96 6.10 -0.75
CA LEU A 125 -9.94 5.29 0.46
C LEU A 125 -10.27 6.16 1.67
N HIS A 126 -11.51 6.05 2.16
CA HIS A 126 -11.99 6.82 3.30
C HIS A 126 -11.11 6.67 4.56
N MET A 127 -10.52 5.50 4.77
CA MET A 127 -9.57 5.27 5.86
C MET A 127 -8.34 6.19 5.76
N ILE A 128 -7.81 6.37 4.55
CA ILE A 128 -6.65 7.22 4.30
C ILE A 128 -7.05 8.70 4.37
N ASP A 129 -8.23 9.07 3.87
CA ASP A 129 -8.75 10.44 4.01
C ASP A 129 -8.90 10.86 5.48
N GLU A 130 -9.39 9.96 6.33
CA GLU A 130 -9.46 10.20 7.78
C GLU A 130 -8.06 10.30 8.41
N LEU A 131 -7.14 9.43 7.99
CA LEU A 131 -5.75 9.46 8.46
C LEU A 131 -5.06 10.78 8.07
N LEU A 132 -5.31 11.26 6.85
CA LEU A 132 -4.84 12.55 6.32
C LEU A 132 -5.32 13.71 7.20
N VAL A 133 -6.62 13.76 7.49
CA VAL A 133 -7.21 14.81 8.34
C VAL A 133 -6.65 14.75 9.76
N PHE A 134 -6.55 13.55 10.34
CA PHE A 134 -6.01 13.35 11.69
C PHE A 134 -4.56 13.82 11.78
N CYS A 135 -3.74 13.46 10.80
CA CYS A 135 -2.32 13.78 10.75
C CYS A 135 -2.05 15.27 10.47
N ALA A 136 -2.79 15.87 9.55
CA ALA A 136 -2.61 17.26 9.15
C ALA A 136 -3.24 18.26 10.13
N GLY A 137 -4.18 17.81 10.98
CA GLY A 137 -4.90 18.66 11.93
C GLY A 137 -5.84 19.68 11.26
N LYS A 138 -6.19 19.47 9.99
CA LYS A 138 -7.05 20.35 9.20
C LYS A 138 -7.80 19.55 8.12
N PRO A 139 -8.91 20.09 7.56
CA PRO A 139 -9.57 19.48 6.42
C PRO A 139 -8.61 19.31 5.24
N MET A 140 -8.60 18.10 4.66
CA MET A 140 -7.80 17.74 3.50
C MET A 140 -8.71 17.37 2.33
N LYS A 141 -8.22 17.53 1.09
CA LYS A 141 -8.94 17.03 -0.08
C LYS A 141 -8.90 15.50 -0.08
N PRO A 142 -9.97 14.83 -0.55
CA PRO A 142 -9.97 13.37 -0.66
C PRO A 142 -8.84 12.88 -1.57
N SER A 143 -8.25 11.74 -1.24
CA SER A 143 -7.23 11.11 -2.06
C SER A 143 -7.81 10.58 -3.37
N GLU A 144 -7.14 10.89 -4.47
CA GLU A 144 -7.42 10.33 -5.80
C GLU A 144 -6.51 9.13 -6.10
N PHE A 145 -5.31 9.13 -5.52
CA PHE A 145 -4.36 8.04 -5.60
C PHE A 145 -3.56 7.97 -4.30
N VAL A 146 -3.33 6.75 -3.82
CA VAL A 146 -2.55 6.51 -2.61
C VAL A 146 -1.57 5.38 -2.84
N VAL A 147 -0.34 5.60 -2.40
CA VAL A 147 0.65 4.55 -2.22
C VAL A 147 0.78 4.24 -0.73
N LEU A 148 0.57 2.99 -0.37
CA LEU A 148 0.75 2.48 0.97
C LEU A 148 2.03 1.67 1.00
N GLN A 149 3.02 2.15 1.74
CA GLN A 149 4.26 1.43 1.99
C GLN A 149 4.27 0.92 3.43
N TYR A 150 4.40 -0.39 3.60
CA TYR A 150 4.55 -1.04 4.90
C TYR A 150 5.95 -1.61 5.04
N ASN A 151 6.73 -1.11 6.00
CA ASN A 151 8.06 -1.64 6.31
C ASN A 151 8.03 -2.49 7.59
N PHE A 152 8.12 -3.80 7.43
CA PHE A 152 7.99 -4.76 8.53
C PHE A 152 9.32 -5.11 9.23
N TYR A 153 10.45 -4.52 8.81
CA TYR A 153 11.81 -4.94 9.21
C TYR A 153 12.06 -5.00 10.73
N LYS A 154 11.32 -4.21 11.53
CA LYS A 154 11.42 -4.18 13.00
C LYS A 154 10.12 -4.53 13.73
N MET A 155 9.17 -5.16 13.06
CA MET A 155 8.02 -5.68 13.82
C MET A 155 8.51 -6.74 14.81
N PRO A 156 8.13 -6.65 16.10
CA PRO A 156 8.38 -7.74 17.03
C PRO A 156 7.77 -9.01 16.43
N THR A 157 8.58 -10.05 16.25
CA THR A 157 8.10 -11.39 15.95
C THR A 157 7.14 -11.75 17.08
N VAL A 158 5.84 -11.80 16.76
CA VAL A 158 4.86 -12.39 17.67
C VAL A 158 5.16 -13.88 17.67
N VAL A 159 5.93 -14.33 18.66
CA VAL A 159 6.02 -15.76 18.97
C VAL A 159 4.60 -16.16 19.34
N ALA A 160 3.94 -16.92 18.46
CA ALA A 160 2.63 -17.48 18.76
C ALA A 160 2.77 -18.35 20.02
N SER A 161 2.32 -17.83 21.16
CA SER A 161 2.07 -18.66 22.33
C SER A 161 0.84 -19.50 22.01
N ASN A 162 0.99 -20.82 22.06
CA ASN A 162 0.02 -21.84 21.68
C ASN A 162 -1.25 -21.90 22.55
N THR A 163 -1.74 -20.79 23.09
CA THR A 163 -2.94 -20.78 23.95
C THR A 163 -4.09 -19.92 23.48
N ASP A 164 -3.96 -19.12 22.43
CA ASP A 164 -5.11 -18.40 21.85
C ASP A 164 -5.06 -18.41 20.32
N ALA A 165 -5.43 -19.55 19.73
CA ALA A 165 -5.68 -19.69 18.30
C ALA A 165 -7.00 -18.99 17.89
N VAL A 166 -7.10 -17.68 18.13
CA VAL A 166 -8.21 -16.84 17.66
C VAL A 166 -7.71 -15.46 17.26
N MET A 167 -6.70 -15.34 16.39
CA MET A 167 -6.50 -14.06 15.67
C MET A 167 -5.56 -14.18 14.46
N PHE A 168 -6.04 -14.79 13.38
CA PHE A 168 -5.70 -14.44 11.98
C PHE A 168 -6.73 -15.14 11.08
N ARG A 169 -8.03 -14.86 11.31
CA ARG A 169 -9.01 -15.07 10.24
C ARG A 169 -8.99 -13.82 9.37
N MET A 170 -8.02 -13.77 8.46
CA MET A 170 -8.14 -12.91 7.29
C MET A 170 -9.47 -13.25 6.63
N HIS A 171 -10.37 -12.27 6.54
CA HIS A 171 -11.49 -12.39 5.61
C HIS A 171 -10.91 -12.38 4.18
N PRO A 172 -11.36 -13.28 3.30
CA PRO A 172 -10.72 -13.59 2.02
C PRO A 172 -10.74 -12.47 0.97
N PHE A 173 -11.18 -11.26 1.31
CA PHE A 173 -11.33 -10.18 0.32
C PHE A 173 -10.05 -9.39 0.01
N PHE A 174 -8.97 -9.55 0.79
CA PHE A 174 -7.71 -8.81 0.57
C PHE A 174 -6.49 -9.69 0.23
N LEU A 175 -6.68 -11.00 0.04
CA LEU A 175 -5.62 -11.96 -0.32
C LEU A 175 -5.77 -12.55 -1.73
N ALA A 176 -6.52 -11.91 -2.61
CA ALA A 176 -6.57 -12.26 -4.02
C ALA A 176 -5.63 -11.39 -4.87
N ALA A 177 -4.42 -11.11 -4.37
CA ALA A 177 -3.33 -10.54 -5.18
C ALA A 177 -2.00 -10.68 -4.43
N THR A 178 -1.55 -11.91 -4.22
CA THR A 178 -0.15 -12.36 -4.25
C THR A 178 -0.08 -13.79 -3.72
N ILE A 179 0.48 -14.66 -4.56
CA ILE A 179 0.81 -16.08 -4.32
C ILE A 179 -0.35 -17.09 -4.52
N SER A 180 -0.57 -17.54 -5.76
CA SER A 180 -0.48 -18.96 -6.14
C SER A 180 -0.58 -19.17 -7.66
N ASN A 181 0.34 -19.99 -8.16
CA ASN A 181 0.51 -20.57 -9.51
C ASN A 181 1.29 -19.70 -10.51
N SER A 182 2.55 -19.99 -10.83
CA SER A 182 3.36 -21.21 -10.65
C SER A 182 4.84 -20.89 -10.50
#